data_AF-A0A0W1CPY1-F1
#
_entry.id   AF-A0A0W1CPY1-F1
#
_cell.length_a   1.000
_cell.length_b   1.000
_cell.length_c   1.000
_cell.angle_alpha   90.00
_cell.angle_beta   90.00
_cell.angle_gamma   90.00
#
_symmetry.space_group_name_H-M   'P 1'
#
loop_
_entity.id
_entity.type
_entity.pdbx_description
1 polymer ?
#
loop_
_entity_poly.entity_id
_entity_poly.type
_entity_poly.pdbx_seq_one_letter_code
_entity_poly.pdbx_strand_id
1 'polypeptide(L)'
;MTRGLRLIFLPMLLFCAGFSAPARAEVVVSFYSHDFGDRFPHAFVVLKGTVDATGEMVDANYGFTATSVSPAILFGSVKGKVESSKPDYIAKSDRQFEVTVDDATYARLLAKVDEWRTRDQPSYSLNKRNCVHFVMELAEIVGLAVNRKSKLFKKPKSFLMEVKELNPQLE
;
A
#
# COMPACT_ATOMS: atom_id res chain seq x y z
N MET A 1 -12.63 24.89 -55.79
CA MET A 1 -11.44 24.54 -54.97
C MET A 1 -11.80 23.90 -53.62
N THR A 2 -12.79 23.00 -53.53
CA THR A 2 -13.31 22.50 -52.23
C THR A 2 -13.31 20.97 -52.09
N ARG A 3 -12.92 20.22 -53.13
CA ARG A 3 -12.89 18.75 -53.09
C ARG A 3 -11.56 18.15 -52.60
N GLY A 4 -10.44 18.86 -52.77
CA GLY A 4 -9.11 18.39 -52.37
C GLY A 4 -8.82 18.48 -50.87
N LEU A 5 -9.43 19.45 -50.18
CA LEU A 5 -9.15 19.70 -48.76
C LEU A 5 -9.79 18.64 -47.84
N ARG A 6 -10.90 18.01 -48.26
CA ARG A 6 -11.57 16.92 -47.52
C ARG A 6 -10.79 15.61 -47.48
N LEU A 7 -9.90 15.38 -48.46
CA LEU A 7 -9.15 14.12 -48.58
C LEU A 7 -7.88 14.07 -47.71
N ILE A 8 -7.42 15.21 -47.18
CA ILE A 8 -6.23 15.31 -46.32
C ILE A 8 -6.60 15.19 -44.83
N PHE A 9 -7.81 15.57 -44.44
CA PHE A 9 -8.26 15.46 -43.04
C PHE A 9 -8.57 14.02 -42.61
N LEU A 10 -8.95 13.15 -43.54
CA LEU A 10 -9.30 11.75 -43.24
C LEU A 10 -8.11 10.89 -42.78
N PRO A 11 -6.91 10.93 -43.41
CA PRO A 11 -5.75 10.19 -42.92
C PRO A 11 -5.17 10.75 -41.60
N MET A 12 -5.32 12.06 -41.36
CA MET A 12 -4.87 12.71 -40.12
C MET A 12 -5.73 12.31 -38.90
N LEU A 13 -7.04 12.13 -39.08
CA LEU A 13 -7.92 11.60 -38.03
C LEU A 13 -7.65 10.12 -37.72
N LEU A 14 -7.32 9.32 -38.74
CA LEU A 14 -6.95 7.91 -38.57
C LEU A 14 -5.59 7.73 -37.87
N PHE A 15 -4.65 8.66 -38.05
CA PHE A 15 -3.35 8.62 -37.36
C PHE A 15 -3.46 8.92 -35.85
N CYS A 16 -4.40 9.79 -35.44
CA CYS A 16 -4.64 10.08 -34.02
C CYS A 16 -5.37 8.95 -33.28
N ALA A 17 -6.13 8.09 -33.96
CA ALA A 17 -6.86 6.98 -33.35
C ALA A 17 -5.97 5.78 -32.97
N GLY A 18 -4.71 5.73 -33.44
CA GLY A 18 -3.77 4.63 -33.18
C GLY A 18 -3.00 4.71 -31.87
N PHE A 19 -3.15 5.80 -31.08
CA PHE A 19 -2.38 6.04 -29.85
C PHE A 19 -3.23 6.03 -28.57
N SER A 20 -4.40 5.37 -28.59
CA SER A 20 -5.06 5.00 -27.35
C SER A 20 -4.29 3.85 -26.71
N ALA A 21 -3.24 4.16 -25.93
CA ALA A 21 -2.68 3.19 -25.02
C ALA A 21 -3.82 2.70 -24.12
N PRO A 22 -4.07 1.38 -24.01
CA PRO A 22 -5.05 0.89 -23.04
C PRO A 22 -4.61 1.44 -21.68
N ALA A 23 -5.50 2.14 -20.99
CA ALA A 23 -5.30 2.44 -19.58
C ALA A 23 -5.18 1.07 -18.89
N ARG A 24 -3.95 0.66 -18.54
CA ARG A 24 -3.74 -0.61 -17.86
C ARG A 24 -4.47 -0.53 -16.52
N ALA A 25 -5.35 -1.49 -16.27
CA ALA A 25 -5.94 -1.65 -14.97
C ALA A 25 -4.83 -2.17 -14.05
N GLU A 26 -4.41 -1.32 -13.12
CA GLU A 26 -3.32 -1.62 -12.21
C GLU A 26 -3.73 -1.22 -10.79
N VAL A 27 -3.21 -1.93 -9.79
CA VAL A 27 -3.45 -1.61 -8.38
C VAL A 27 -2.25 -0.84 -7.85
N VAL A 28 -2.52 0.36 -7.31
CA VAL A 28 -1.53 1.18 -6.60
C VAL A 28 -1.59 0.86 -5.11
N VAL A 29 -0.45 0.49 -4.56
CA VAL A 29 -0.25 0.23 -3.12
C VAL A 29 0.50 1.42 -2.53
N SER A 30 -0.19 2.25 -1.77
CA SER A 30 0.37 3.42 -1.09
C SER A 30 0.69 3.10 0.37
N PHE A 31 1.91 3.40 0.81
CA PHE A 31 2.36 3.17 2.19
C PHE A 31 2.21 4.43 3.01
N TYR A 32 1.47 4.33 4.11
CA TYR A 32 1.14 5.46 4.98
C TYR A 32 1.79 5.30 6.35
N SER A 33 2.16 6.43 6.93
CA SER A 33 2.42 6.55 8.37
C SER A 33 1.53 7.60 9.00
N HIS A 34 1.22 7.42 10.27
CA HIS A 34 0.59 8.42 11.11
C HIS A 34 1.52 8.69 12.28
N ASP A 35 1.90 9.96 12.46
CA ASP A 35 2.72 10.39 13.59
C ASP A 35 1.88 10.52 14.87
N PHE A 36 2.53 10.84 16.00
CA PHE A 36 1.83 11.07 17.26
C PHE A 36 0.83 12.23 17.15
N GLY A 37 -0.36 12.01 17.72
CA GLY A 37 -1.47 12.96 17.81
C GLY A 37 -2.57 12.38 18.69
N ASP A 38 -3.80 12.31 18.17
CA ASP A 38 -4.94 11.70 18.88
C ASP A 38 -4.81 10.16 19.03
N ARG A 39 -3.85 9.53 18.34
CA ARG A 39 -3.59 8.09 18.37
C ARG A 39 -2.09 7.78 18.45
N PHE A 40 -1.79 6.54 18.85
CA PHE A 40 -0.45 5.99 18.80
C PHE A 40 0.07 5.94 17.35
N PRO A 41 1.37 6.17 17.09
CA PRO A 41 1.91 6.11 15.75
C PRO A 41 1.60 4.80 15.05
N HIS A 42 1.30 4.88 13.76
CA HIS A 42 0.86 3.73 12.99
C HIS A 42 1.45 3.72 11.59
N ALA A 43 1.53 2.53 10.99
CA ALA A 43 1.77 2.37 9.56
C ALA A 43 0.76 1.37 8.98
N PHE A 44 0.33 1.63 7.76
CA PHE A 44 -0.66 0.84 7.05
C PHE A 44 -0.51 1.05 5.54
N VAL A 45 -1.22 0.26 4.74
CA VAL A 45 -1.28 0.39 3.29
C VAL A 45 -2.68 0.75 2.83
N VAL A 46 -2.78 1.53 1.76
CA VAL A 46 -4.01 1.80 1.01
C VAL A 46 -3.82 1.25 -0.39
N LEU A 47 -4.80 0.49 -0.87
CA LEU A 47 -4.81 -0.13 -2.19
C LEU A 47 -5.93 0.48 -3.01
N LYS A 48 -5.60 1.01 -4.18
CA LYS A 48 -6.56 1.60 -5.10
C LYS A 48 -6.28 1.21 -6.53
N GLY A 49 -7.32 0.95 -7.31
CA GLY A 49 -7.18 0.69 -8.74
C GLY A 49 -8.17 -0.36 -9.22
N THR A 50 -7.77 -1.09 -10.24
CA THR A 50 -8.59 -2.15 -10.86
C THR A 50 -7.70 -3.36 -11.12
N VAL A 51 -8.18 -4.55 -10.78
CA VAL A 51 -7.52 -5.82 -11.12
C VAL A 51 -7.69 -6.08 -12.60
N ASP A 52 -6.59 -6.27 -13.34
CA ASP A 52 -6.60 -6.35 -14.81
C ASP A 52 -7.41 -7.55 -15.32
N ALA A 53 -7.20 -8.72 -14.70
CA ALA A 53 -7.81 -9.97 -15.12
C ALA A 53 -9.32 -10.05 -14.89
N THR A 54 -9.86 -9.33 -13.90
CA THR A 54 -11.27 -9.45 -13.48
C THR A 54 -12.07 -8.17 -13.66
N GLY A 55 -11.42 -7.01 -13.80
CA GLY A 55 -12.07 -5.70 -13.75
C GLY A 55 -12.58 -5.31 -12.36
N GLU A 56 -12.22 -6.05 -11.30
CA GLU A 56 -12.61 -5.74 -9.93
C GLU A 56 -12.01 -4.41 -9.49
N MET A 57 -12.86 -3.47 -9.06
CA MET A 57 -12.40 -2.21 -8.46
C MET A 57 -11.90 -2.45 -7.04
N VAL A 58 -10.70 -1.96 -6.76
CA VAL A 58 -10.06 -2.03 -5.45
C VAL A 58 -10.11 -0.64 -4.81
N ASP A 59 -10.72 -0.57 -3.62
CA ASP A 59 -10.59 0.55 -2.68
C ASP A 59 -10.57 -0.04 -1.27
N ALA A 60 -9.38 -0.42 -0.82
CA ALA A 60 -9.18 -1.12 0.43
C ALA A 60 -7.99 -0.56 1.19
N ASN A 61 -7.92 -0.82 2.49
CA ASN A 61 -6.75 -0.49 3.27
C ASN A 61 -6.57 -1.47 4.44
N TYR A 62 -5.31 -1.69 4.82
CA TYR A 62 -4.94 -2.68 5.82
C TYR A 62 -3.83 -2.15 6.74
N GLY A 63 -4.06 -2.23 8.04
CA GLY A 63 -3.06 -2.03 9.09
C GLY A 63 -3.12 -3.15 10.12
N PHE A 64 -2.04 -3.36 10.87
CA PHE A 64 -2.00 -4.36 11.93
C PHE A 64 -1.85 -3.71 13.31
N THR A 65 -2.81 -3.98 14.20
CA THR A 65 -2.92 -3.31 15.50
C THR A 65 -3.25 -4.28 16.63
N ALA A 66 -3.20 -3.80 17.87
CA ALA A 66 -3.79 -4.50 19.01
C ALA A 66 -5.33 -4.39 18.97
N THR A 67 -6.04 -5.44 19.35
CA THR A 67 -7.50 -5.41 19.47
C THR A 67 -7.97 -4.37 20.50
N SER A 68 -7.21 -4.20 21.58
CA SER A 68 -7.41 -3.18 22.59
C SER A 68 -6.09 -2.57 23.04
N VAL A 69 -6.04 -1.24 23.13
CA VAL A 69 -4.86 -0.51 23.61
C VAL A 69 -4.90 -0.49 25.14
N SER A 70 -3.91 -1.13 25.78
CA SER A 70 -3.78 -1.17 27.23
C SER A 70 -2.31 -1.24 27.65
N PRO A 71 -1.97 -0.94 28.92
CA PRO A 71 -0.60 -1.08 29.42
C PRO A 71 0.00 -2.48 29.24
N ALA A 72 -0.82 -3.54 29.10
CA ALA A 72 -0.38 -4.92 28.87
C ALA A 72 0.52 -5.06 27.62
N ILE A 73 0.35 -4.17 26.63
CA ILE A 73 1.17 -4.12 25.40
C ILE A 73 2.66 -3.90 25.71
N LEU A 74 2.98 -3.22 26.82
CA LEU A 74 4.37 -2.99 27.24
C LEU A 74 5.03 -4.23 27.85
N PHE A 75 4.22 -5.18 28.32
CA PHE A 75 4.69 -6.36 29.08
C PHE A 75 4.71 -7.64 28.25
N GLY A 76 4.17 -7.65 27.03
CA GLY A 76 4.17 -8.85 26.21
C GLY A 76 3.34 -8.76 24.95
N SER A 77 3.00 -9.92 24.40
CA SER A 77 2.07 -10.01 23.27
C SER A 77 0.63 -9.90 23.75
N VAL A 78 -0.20 -9.18 23.02
CA VAL A 78 -1.66 -9.07 23.22
C VAL A 78 -2.40 -9.53 21.97
N LYS A 79 -3.73 -9.60 22.05
CA LYS A 79 -4.55 -9.90 20.87
C LYS A 79 -4.31 -8.85 19.78
N GLY A 80 -3.98 -9.32 18.59
CA GLY A 80 -3.76 -8.51 17.40
C GLY A 80 -4.84 -8.74 16.35
N LYS A 81 -5.02 -7.76 15.47
CA LYS A 81 -5.93 -7.83 14.33
C LYS A 81 -5.39 -7.04 13.15
N VAL A 82 -5.71 -7.50 11.94
CA VAL A 82 -5.69 -6.64 10.76
C VAL A 82 -6.99 -5.84 10.74
N GLU A 83 -6.89 -4.53 10.57
CA GLU A 83 -8.04 -3.63 10.51
C GLU A 83 -7.94 -2.65 9.35
N SER A 84 -9.08 -2.08 8.97
CA SER A 84 -9.15 -0.98 8.03
C SER A 84 -9.34 0.34 8.77
N SER A 85 -8.55 1.33 8.37
CA SER A 85 -8.62 2.73 8.76
C SER A 85 -9.82 3.43 8.14
N LYS A 86 -10.39 4.36 8.90
CA LYS A 86 -11.48 5.25 8.44
C LYS A 86 -10.94 6.31 7.46
N PRO A 87 -11.77 6.82 6.53
CA PRO A 87 -11.35 7.83 5.56
C PRO A 87 -10.74 9.10 6.20
N ASP A 88 -11.32 9.57 7.31
CA ASP A 88 -10.81 10.75 8.04
C ASP A 88 -9.39 10.56 8.59
N TYR A 89 -9.07 9.34 9.03
CA TYR A 89 -7.76 8.97 9.54
C TYR A 89 -6.74 8.86 8.41
N ILE A 90 -7.13 8.29 7.27
CA ILE A 90 -6.28 8.24 6.07
C ILE A 90 -5.95 9.66 5.59
N ALA A 91 -6.94 10.54 5.54
CA ALA A 91 -6.76 11.94 5.13
C ALA A 91 -5.82 12.73 6.05
N LYS A 92 -5.71 12.35 7.33
CA LYS A 92 -4.81 12.94 8.32
C LYS A 92 -3.46 12.20 8.43
N SER A 93 -3.20 11.22 7.58
CA SER A 93 -1.97 10.42 7.59
C SER A 93 -1.07 10.81 6.42
N ASP A 94 0.23 10.62 6.60
CA ASP A 94 1.23 10.97 5.61
C ASP A 94 1.48 9.78 4.67
N ARG A 95 1.15 9.93 3.38
CA ARG A 95 1.58 8.99 2.34
C ARG A 95 3.08 9.15 2.11
N GLN A 96 3.85 8.11 2.37
CA GLN A 96 5.31 8.16 2.28
C GLN A 96 5.80 7.89 0.85
N PHE A 97 5.21 6.90 0.19
CA PHE A 97 5.45 6.52 -1.21
C PHE A 97 4.35 5.57 -1.67
N GLU A 98 4.35 5.23 -2.96
CA GLU A 98 3.45 4.24 -3.54
C GLU A 98 4.13 3.39 -4.61
N VAL A 99 3.55 2.22 -4.87
CA VAL A 99 4.05 1.25 -5.85
C VAL A 99 2.86 0.72 -6.63
N THR A 100 2.94 0.80 -7.95
CA THR A 100 2.00 0.10 -8.84
C THR A 100 2.40 -1.37 -8.95
N VAL A 101 1.44 -2.27 -8.78
CA VAL A 101 1.67 -3.72 -8.82
C VAL A 101 0.79 -4.42 -9.85
N ASP A 102 1.30 -5.54 -10.38
CA ASP A 102 0.51 -6.44 -11.22
C ASP A 102 -0.44 -7.32 -10.39
N ASP A 103 -1.38 -7.98 -11.07
CA ASP A 103 -2.39 -8.86 -10.44
C ASP A 103 -1.76 -9.98 -9.60
N ALA A 104 -0.64 -10.55 -10.07
CA ALA A 104 0.05 -11.61 -9.35
C ALA A 104 0.64 -11.11 -8.02
N THR A 105 1.21 -9.92 -8.02
CA THR A 105 1.76 -9.27 -6.82
C THR A 105 0.66 -8.80 -5.90
N TYR A 106 -0.44 -8.25 -6.43
CA TYR A 106 -1.65 -7.94 -5.67
C TYR A 106 -2.20 -9.18 -4.94
N ALA A 107 -2.33 -10.32 -5.63
CA ALA A 107 -2.79 -11.56 -5.03
C ALA A 107 -1.85 -12.05 -3.89
N ARG A 108 -0.53 -11.97 -4.07
CA ARG A 108 0.44 -12.30 -3.01
C ARG A 108 0.33 -11.34 -1.82
N LEU A 109 0.06 -10.07 -2.08
CA LEU A 109 -0.15 -9.06 -1.04
C LEU A 109 -1.40 -9.41 -0.22
N LEU A 110 -2.53 -9.72 -0.86
CA LEU A 110 -3.74 -10.14 -0.15
C LEU A 110 -3.54 -11.43 0.65
N ALA A 111 -2.82 -12.41 0.10
CA ALA A 111 -2.48 -13.63 0.82
C ALA A 111 -1.65 -13.33 2.08
N LYS A 112 -0.70 -12.38 2.01
CA LYS A 112 0.07 -11.94 3.17
C LYS A 112 -0.80 -11.20 4.19
N VAL A 113 -1.73 -10.36 3.74
CA VAL A 113 -2.70 -9.69 4.62
C VAL A 113 -3.57 -10.73 5.36
N ASP A 114 -4.03 -11.76 4.67
CA ASP A 114 -4.83 -12.83 5.25
C ASP A 114 -4.03 -13.70 6.23
N GLU A 115 -2.78 -14.00 5.90
CA GLU A 115 -1.86 -14.67 6.82
C GLU A 115 -1.79 -13.89 8.14
N TRP A 116 -1.53 -12.58 8.11
CA TRP A 116 -1.49 -11.76 9.33
C TRP A 116 -2.82 -11.69 10.07
N ARG A 117 -3.94 -11.69 9.34
CA ARG A 117 -5.30 -11.65 9.90
C ARG A 117 -5.64 -12.91 10.68
N THR A 118 -5.20 -14.06 10.19
CA THR A 118 -5.56 -15.39 10.71
C THR A 118 -4.54 -15.98 11.70
N ARG A 119 -3.47 -15.22 12.03
CA ARG A 119 -2.44 -15.67 12.98
C ARG A 119 -2.98 -16.05 14.36
N ASP A 120 -2.33 -17.06 14.93
CA ASP A 120 -2.52 -17.48 16.32
C ASP A 120 -2.31 -16.32 17.31
N GLN A 121 -3.19 -16.28 18.30
CA GLN A 121 -3.23 -15.23 19.30
C GLN A 121 -2.53 -15.67 20.60
N PRO A 122 -1.84 -14.76 21.31
CA PRO A 122 -1.69 -13.33 21.04
C PRO A 122 -0.67 -13.02 19.93
N SER A 123 -1.08 -12.19 18.96
CA SER A 123 -0.27 -11.92 17.77
C SER A 123 0.42 -10.55 17.73
N TYR A 124 -0.06 -9.56 18.49
CA TYR A 124 0.50 -8.19 18.49
C TYR A 124 1.52 -7.99 19.60
N SER A 125 2.69 -7.44 19.29
CA SER A 125 3.73 -7.06 20.23
C SER A 125 4.56 -5.89 19.71
N LEU A 126 4.80 -4.87 20.53
CA LEU A 126 5.61 -3.70 20.16
C LEU A 126 7.03 -4.05 19.70
N ASN A 127 7.60 -5.15 20.19
CA ASN A 127 9.00 -5.50 19.93
C ASN A 127 9.17 -6.55 18.83
N LYS A 128 8.14 -7.36 18.56
CA LYS A 128 8.27 -8.56 17.72
C LYS A 128 7.38 -8.52 16.48
N ARG A 129 6.17 -8.00 16.59
CA ARG A 129 5.10 -8.09 15.59
C ARG A 129 4.11 -6.94 15.77
N ASN A 130 4.34 -5.83 15.10
CA ASN A 130 3.50 -4.63 15.15
C ASN A 130 3.22 -4.10 13.73
N CYS A 131 2.58 -2.94 13.61
CA CYS A 131 2.28 -2.31 12.32
C CYS A 131 3.50 -2.14 11.40
N VAL A 132 4.68 -1.85 11.94
CA VAL A 132 5.92 -1.66 11.17
C VAL A 132 6.42 -2.99 10.58
N HIS A 133 6.35 -4.08 11.35
CA HIS A 133 6.70 -5.41 10.84
C HIS A 133 5.72 -5.87 9.76
N PHE A 134 4.44 -5.53 9.91
CA PHE A 134 3.42 -5.81 8.92
C PHE A 134 3.71 -5.10 7.60
N VAL A 135 3.88 -3.77 7.60
CA VAL A 135 4.18 -3.04 6.36
C VAL A 135 5.55 -3.37 5.77
N MET A 136 6.53 -3.78 6.59
CA MET A 136 7.80 -4.30 6.10
C MET A 136 7.59 -5.55 5.23
N GLU A 137 6.84 -6.54 5.73
CA GLU A 137 6.56 -7.76 4.95
C GLU A 137 5.76 -7.45 3.68
N LEU A 138 4.83 -6.48 3.73
CA LEU A 138 4.12 -6.04 2.52
C LEU A 138 5.04 -5.33 1.52
N ALA A 139 5.98 -4.50 2.00
CA ALA A 139 6.98 -3.82 1.16
C ALA A 139 7.84 -4.84 0.40
N GLU A 140 8.26 -5.93 1.06
CA GLU A 140 9.00 -7.01 0.40
C GLU A 140 8.17 -7.73 -0.66
N ILE A 141 6.87 -7.97 -0.39
CA ILE A 141 5.99 -8.63 -1.37
C ILE A 141 5.84 -7.80 -2.64
N VAL A 142 5.80 -6.46 -2.53
CA VAL A 142 5.77 -5.55 -3.67
C VAL A 142 7.15 -5.28 -4.27
N GLY A 143 8.18 -6.02 -3.86
CA GLY A 143 9.51 -6.02 -4.48
C GLY A 143 10.47 -4.95 -3.95
N LEU A 144 10.16 -4.30 -2.82
CA LEU A 144 11.05 -3.30 -2.23
C LEU A 144 12.13 -3.94 -1.35
N ALA A 145 13.33 -3.35 -1.39
CA ALA A 145 14.38 -3.65 -0.44
C ALA A 145 14.00 -3.14 0.97
N VAL A 146 14.22 -3.95 2.00
CA VAL A 146 13.97 -3.57 3.40
C VAL A 146 15.11 -4.00 4.31
N ASN A 147 15.33 -3.24 5.38
CA ASN A 147 16.26 -3.63 6.44
C ASN A 147 15.52 -4.41 7.55
N ARG A 148 15.51 -5.74 7.47
CA ARG A 148 14.92 -6.61 8.51
C ARG A 148 15.58 -6.48 9.89
N LYS A 149 16.75 -5.85 9.99
CA LYS A 149 17.48 -5.59 11.24
C LYS A 149 17.34 -4.14 11.70
N SER A 150 16.40 -3.39 11.13
CA SER A 150 16.17 -1.99 11.46
C SER A 150 15.93 -1.81 12.96
N LYS A 151 16.42 -0.69 13.50
CA LYS A 151 16.12 -0.24 14.87
C LYS A 151 14.82 0.57 14.93
N LEU A 152 14.18 0.81 13.78
CA LEU A 152 13.05 1.71 13.61
C LEU A 152 11.68 1.01 13.68
N PHE A 153 11.62 -0.25 14.12
CA PHE A 153 10.36 -1.01 14.26
C PHE A 153 9.32 -0.40 15.21
N LYS A 154 9.64 0.67 15.93
CA LYS A 154 8.69 1.45 16.77
C LYS A 154 8.48 2.88 16.27
N LYS A 155 9.01 3.21 15.09
CA LYS A 155 8.99 4.54 14.48
C LYS A 155 8.46 4.41 13.04
N PRO A 156 7.14 4.29 12.85
CA PRO A 156 6.54 3.97 11.57
C PRO A 156 7.00 4.87 10.41
N LYS A 157 6.98 6.19 10.60
CA LYS A 157 7.45 7.16 9.61
C LYS A 157 8.94 6.99 9.29
N SER A 158 9.80 6.97 10.31
CA SER A 158 11.24 6.79 10.12
C SER A 158 11.58 5.48 9.41
N PHE A 159 10.85 4.40 9.70
CA PHE A 159 11.03 3.12 9.03
C PHE A 159 10.65 3.19 7.55
N LEU A 160 9.49 3.78 7.21
CA LEU A 160 9.10 3.93 5.81
C LEU A 160 10.05 4.86 5.05
N MET A 161 10.61 5.88 5.70
CA MET A 161 11.69 6.69 5.12
C MET A 161 12.97 5.87 4.87
N GLU A 162 13.37 4.98 5.79
CA GLU A 162 14.49 4.04 5.55
C GLU A 162 14.20 3.11 4.36
N VAL A 163 12.97 2.61 4.23
CA VAL A 163 12.56 1.83 3.05
C VAL A 163 12.69 2.67 1.78
N LYS A 164 12.22 3.93 1.79
CA LYS A 164 12.35 4.83 0.65
C LYS A 164 13.82 5.08 0.27
N GLU A 165 14.69 5.32 1.25
CA GLU A 165 16.14 5.51 1.04
C GLU A 165 16.82 4.28 0.41
N LEU A 166 16.38 3.08 0.78
CA LEU A 166 16.87 1.82 0.21
C LEU A 166 16.37 1.54 -1.22
N ASN A 167 15.36 2.28 -1.68
CA ASN A 167 14.69 2.07 -2.95
C ASN A 167 14.64 3.40 -3.74
N PRO A 168 15.76 3.83 -4.34
CA PRO A 168 15.88 5.14 -4.99
C PRO A 168 14.96 5.34 -6.22
N GLN A 169 14.31 4.27 -6.68
CA GLN A 169 13.28 4.32 -7.71
C GLN A 169 11.93 4.87 -7.21
N LEU A 170 11.75 5.00 -5.89
CA LEU A 170 10.53 5.56 -5.29
C LEU A 170 10.60 7.09 -5.22
N GLU A 171 9.50 7.75 -5.60
CA GLU A 171 9.33 9.20 -5.51
C GLU A 171 9.06 9.70 -4.09
#